data_AF-A0A3C1KP34-F1
#
_entry.id   AF-A0A3C1KP34-F1
#
_cell.length_a   1.000
_cell.length_b   1.000
_cell.length_c   1.000
_cell.angle_alpha   90.00
_cell.angle_beta   90.00
_cell.angle_gamma   90.00
#
_symmetry.space_group_name_H-M   'P 1'
#
loop_
_entity.id
_entity.type
_entity.pdbx_description
1 polymer ?
#
loop_
_entity_poly.entity_id
_entity_poly.type
_entity_poly.pdbx_seq_one_letter_code
_entity_poly.pdbx_strand_id
1 'polypeptide(L)'
;EAHNAAEHASRSPGVDTGASAIPEVSPGELTAARLHEAIHGSGALIVRGLLDASVAEELRQQIERVVGAREDPENFPSVEPEAAWYTRSPEVRGAPAQLFRRPGQAVESSSIWVADSPRMACELLALYERLGLPSLLETYFGEPARLSVKKWVLRKMAPKKNGNAGWHQDGRFLGEHIRSVNLWLALSDCGGGAPAPGMDLLVDGRREIHPTGTDGAWFDWTVGPERVARLATEAPISQP
;
A
#
# COMPACT_ATOMS: atom_id res chain seq x y z
N GLU A 1 -21.08 -40.95 -22.75
CA GLU A 1 -20.26 -39.77 -23.10
C GLU A 1 -20.77 -38.56 -22.33
N ALA A 2 -20.05 -38.17 -21.28
CA ALA A 2 -20.13 -36.86 -20.65
C ALA A 2 -18.76 -36.66 -19.97
N HIS A 3 -17.99 -35.71 -20.48
CA HIS A 3 -16.57 -35.53 -20.20
C HIS A 3 -16.37 -34.79 -18.87
N ASN A 4 -15.48 -35.36 -18.05
CA ASN A 4 -14.77 -34.69 -16.97
C ASN A 4 -14.00 -33.47 -17.50
N ALA A 5 -14.11 -32.34 -16.81
CA ALA A 5 -13.14 -31.24 -16.91
C ALA A 5 -12.81 -30.77 -15.49
N ALA A 6 -11.92 -31.52 -14.85
CA ALA A 6 -11.24 -31.13 -13.63
C ALA A 6 -9.90 -30.46 -13.99
N GLU A 7 -9.56 -29.43 -13.21
CA GLU A 7 -8.21 -29.00 -12.87
C GLU A 7 -7.22 -28.66 -14.00
N HIS A 8 -7.21 -27.39 -14.41
CA HIS A 8 -5.97 -26.71 -14.82
C HIS A 8 -5.89 -25.31 -14.21
N ALA A 9 -5.60 -25.27 -12.90
CA ALA A 9 -4.98 -24.10 -12.28
C ALA A 9 -3.46 -24.27 -12.43
N SER A 10 -2.91 -23.54 -13.40
CA SER A 10 -1.49 -23.40 -13.66
C SER A 10 -0.71 -23.08 -12.37
N ARG A 11 0.20 -23.97 -11.98
CA ARG A 11 1.22 -23.72 -10.94
C ARG A 11 2.10 -22.55 -11.39
N SER A 12 2.14 -21.47 -10.61
CA SER A 12 3.18 -20.45 -10.73
C SER A 12 4.56 -21.08 -10.51
N PRO A 13 5.57 -20.76 -11.33
CA PRO A 13 6.91 -21.32 -11.15
C PRO A 13 7.57 -20.75 -9.88
N GLY A 14 8.16 -21.66 -9.11
CA GLY A 14 9.21 -21.48 -8.08
C GLY A 14 9.25 -20.16 -7.30
N VAL A 15 8.86 -20.21 -6.03
CA VAL A 15 9.32 -19.24 -5.03
C VAL A 15 10.81 -19.52 -4.79
N ASP A 16 11.67 -18.74 -5.43
CA ASP A 16 13.09 -18.67 -5.09
C ASP A 16 13.21 -17.92 -3.76
N THR A 17 13.73 -18.58 -2.72
CA THR A 17 13.97 -17.97 -1.40
C THR A 17 15.25 -17.13 -1.38
N GLY A 18 15.57 -16.48 -2.50
CA GLY A 18 16.72 -15.60 -2.65
C GLY A 18 16.58 -14.33 -1.82
N ALA A 19 17.70 -13.71 -1.47
CA ALA A 19 17.72 -12.38 -0.88
C ALA A 19 16.82 -11.43 -1.71
N SER A 20 15.98 -10.63 -1.05
CA SER A 20 15.11 -9.68 -1.72
C SER A 20 15.92 -8.85 -2.72
N ALA A 21 15.48 -8.80 -3.98
CA ALA A 21 16.09 -7.94 -5.00
C ALA A 21 15.92 -6.44 -4.68
N ILE A 22 15.11 -6.11 -3.67
CA ILE A 22 14.90 -4.75 -3.19
C ILE A 22 15.98 -4.41 -2.15
N PRO A 23 16.74 -3.32 -2.32
CA PRO A 23 17.71 -2.87 -1.32
C PRO A 23 17.05 -2.61 0.03
N GLU A 24 17.76 -3.00 1.09
CA GLU A 24 17.33 -2.80 2.47
C GLU A 24 18.31 -1.91 3.23
N VAL A 25 17.79 -1.04 4.09
CA VAL A 25 18.58 -0.17 4.97
C VAL A 25 17.98 -0.12 6.37
N SER A 26 18.81 0.23 7.35
CA SER A 26 18.34 0.64 8.68
C SER A 26 17.81 2.08 8.67
N PRO A 27 17.10 2.53 9.72
CA PRO A 27 16.57 3.90 9.76
C PRO A 27 17.67 4.96 9.75
N GLY A 28 18.84 4.67 10.34
CA GLY A 28 19.98 5.60 10.37
C GLY A 28 20.68 5.77 9.01
N GLU A 29 20.44 4.86 8.07
CA GLU A 29 20.98 4.90 6.71
C GLU A 29 19.99 5.50 5.70
N LEU A 30 18.75 5.74 6.12
CA LEU A 30 17.71 6.34 5.28
C LEU A 30 18.06 7.81 5.00
N THR A 31 18.55 8.06 3.79
CA THR A 31 18.90 9.40 3.30
C THR A 31 18.29 9.64 1.92
N ALA A 32 18.19 10.89 1.50
CA ALA A 32 17.71 11.23 0.16
C ALA A 32 18.56 10.60 -0.96
N ALA A 33 19.88 10.51 -0.76
CA ALA A 33 20.79 9.85 -1.71
C ALA A 33 20.52 8.34 -1.81
N ARG A 34 20.34 7.65 -0.67
CA ARG A 34 20.00 6.23 -0.65
C ARG A 34 18.62 5.95 -1.25
N LEU A 35 17.63 6.81 -0.96
CA LEU A 35 16.32 6.72 -1.59
C LEU A 35 16.43 6.91 -3.12
N HIS A 36 17.24 7.86 -3.58
CA HIS A 36 17.50 8.07 -4.99
C HIS A 36 18.14 6.85 -5.68
N GLU A 37 19.24 6.33 -5.13
CA GLU A 37 19.89 5.11 -5.65
C GLU A 37 18.91 3.94 -5.74
N ALA A 38 18.14 3.68 -4.68
CA ALA A 38 17.25 2.54 -4.62
C ALA A 38 16.06 2.65 -5.58
N ILE A 39 15.42 3.83 -5.68
CA ILE A 39 14.32 4.07 -6.62
C ILE A 39 14.81 3.97 -8.07
N HIS A 40 16.00 4.49 -8.39
CA HIS A 40 16.56 4.41 -9.74
C HIS A 40 17.12 3.02 -10.10
N GLY A 41 17.56 2.24 -9.12
CA GLY A 41 18.10 0.90 -9.35
C GLY A 41 17.03 -0.19 -9.39
N SER A 42 16.06 -0.12 -8.47
CA SER A 42 15.14 -1.23 -8.17
C SER A 42 13.67 -0.82 -8.07
N GLY A 43 13.37 0.48 -8.16
CA GLY A 43 12.01 1.01 -8.02
C GLY A 43 11.49 1.07 -6.57
N ALA A 44 12.20 0.50 -5.59
CA ALA A 44 11.77 0.44 -4.19
C ALA A 44 12.95 0.48 -3.20
N LEU A 45 12.67 0.79 -1.94
CA LEU A 45 13.61 0.70 -0.82
C LEU A 45 12.87 0.15 0.38
N ILE A 46 13.45 -0.82 1.09
CA ILE A 46 12.92 -1.31 2.37
C ILE A 46 13.72 -0.68 3.50
N VAL A 47 13.02 -0.09 4.48
CA VAL A 47 13.64 0.44 5.70
C VAL A 47 13.23 -0.46 6.85
N ARG A 48 14.14 -1.34 7.29
CA ARG A 48 13.86 -2.29 8.37
C ARG A 48 13.89 -1.57 9.71
N GLY A 49 12.90 -1.84 10.57
CA GLY A 49 12.83 -1.24 11.90
C GLY A 49 12.58 0.27 11.90
N LEU A 50 11.93 0.82 10.85
CA LEU A 50 11.57 2.25 10.81
C LEU A 50 10.62 2.64 11.95
N LEU A 51 9.73 1.72 12.35
CA LEU A 51 8.83 1.88 13.49
C LEU A 51 9.19 0.88 14.57
N ASP A 52 9.18 1.34 15.82
CA ASP A 52 9.22 0.46 16.98
C ASP A 52 7.94 -0.39 17.05
N ALA A 53 8.06 -1.61 17.58
CA ALA A 53 6.94 -2.55 17.69
C ALA A 53 5.76 -1.97 18.51
N SER A 54 6.03 -1.16 19.53
CA SER A 54 4.99 -0.49 20.32
C SER A 54 4.22 0.55 19.51
N VAL A 55 4.91 1.33 18.66
CA VAL A 55 4.29 2.33 17.79
C VAL A 55 3.44 1.63 16.72
N ALA A 56 3.95 0.55 16.13
CA ALA A 56 3.19 -0.24 15.16
C ALA A 56 1.91 -0.82 15.78
N GLU A 57 1.99 -1.36 17.01
CA GLU A 57 0.83 -1.89 17.74
C GLU A 57 -0.17 -0.80 18.10
N GLU A 58 0.28 0.38 18.54
CA GLU A 58 -0.60 1.51 18.83
C GLU A 58 -1.38 1.95 17.58
N LEU A 59 -0.69 2.14 16.45
CA LEU A 59 -1.33 2.49 15.17
C LEU A 59 -2.32 1.41 14.75
N ARG A 60 -2.01 0.13 14.95
CA ARG A 60 -2.92 -0.98 14.64
C ARG A 60 -4.22 -0.89 15.47
N GLN A 61 -4.11 -0.65 16.77
CA GLN A 61 -5.28 -0.47 17.65
C GLN A 61 -6.11 0.75 17.26
N GLN A 62 -5.46 1.85 16.86
CA GLN A 62 -6.17 3.04 16.41
C GLN A 62 -6.91 2.79 15.09
N ILE A 63 -6.32 2.07 14.13
CA ILE A 63 -7.01 1.64 12.91
C ILE A 63 -8.26 0.83 13.24
N GLU A 64 -8.21 -0.09 14.21
CA GLU A 64 -9.40 -0.82 14.65
C GLU A 64 -10.49 0.11 15.20
N ARG A 65 -10.13 1.18 15.93
CA ARG A 65 -11.09 2.18 16.41
C ARG A 65 -11.71 2.99 15.27
N VAL A 66 -10.92 3.38 14.26
CA VAL A 66 -11.42 4.10 13.08
C VAL A 66 -12.37 3.21 12.27
N VAL A 67 -12.00 1.94 12.06
CA VAL A 67 -12.85 0.96 11.38
C VAL A 67 -14.13 0.73 12.18
N GLY A 68 -14.04 0.54 13.50
CA GLY A 68 -15.19 0.40 14.38
C GLY A 68 -16.14 1.59 14.31
N ALA A 69 -15.61 2.82 14.41
CA ALA A 69 -16.41 4.04 14.35
C ALA A 69 -17.13 4.24 13.01
N ARG A 70 -16.52 3.82 11.90
CA ARG A 70 -17.18 3.85 10.57
C ARG A 70 -18.30 2.84 10.46
N GLU A 71 -18.10 1.64 11.01
CA GLU A 71 -18.96 0.47 10.74
C GLU A 71 -20.08 0.30 11.77
N ASP A 72 -19.93 0.91 12.94
CA ASP A 72 -20.87 0.89 14.06
C ASP A 72 -20.96 2.28 14.75
N PRO A 73 -21.51 3.29 14.06
CA PRO A 73 -21.56 4.66 14.57
C PRO A 73 -22.45 4.81 15.81
N GLU A 74 -23.38 3.89 16.07
CA GLU A 74 -24.24 3.93 17.26
C GLU A 74 -23.46 3.64 18.54
N ASN A 75 -22.49 2.73 18.47
CA ASN A 75 -21.60 2.38 19.60
C ASN A 75 -20.36 3.28 19.70
N PHE A 76 -20.12 4.14 18.72
CA PHE A 76 -19.10 5.19 18.72
C PHE A 76 -19.77 6.56 18.69
N PRO A 77 -20.33 7.03 19.83
CA PRO A 77 -21.09 8.28 19.86
C PRO A 77 -20.24 9.44 19.35
N SER A 78 -20.87 10.36 18.62
CA SER A 78 -20.23 11.56 18.12
C SER A 78 -19.53 12.31 19.26
N VAL A 79 -18.21 12.35 19.18
CA VAL A 79 -17.38 13.33 19.88
C VAL A 79 -17.27 14.58 19.00
N GLU A 80 -16.70 15.66 19.55
CA GLU A 80 -16.37 16.85 18.75
C GLU A 80 -15.64 16.43 17.45
N PRO A 81 -15.96 17.01 16.29
CA PRO A 81 -15.45 16.56 14.98
C PRO A 81 -13.93 16.36 14.94
N GLU A 82 -13.18 17.22 15.62
CA GLU A 82 -11.71 17.19 15.70
C GLU A 82 -11.18 16.00 16.52
N ALA A 83 -11.99 15.47 17.43
CA ALA A 83 -11.66 14.29 18.24
C ALA A 83 -12.24 12.99 17.66
N ALA A 84 -13.02 13.07 16.57
CA ALA A 84 -13.72 11.93 16.00
C ALA A 84 -12.76 10.89 15.43
N TRP A 85 -13.02 9.62 15.77
CA TRP A 85 -12.32 8.48 15.16
C TRP A 85 -12.66 8.35 13.67
N TYR A 86 -13.88 8.69 13.27
CA TYR A 86 -14.30 8.74 11.88
C TYR A 86 -15.27 9.91 11.65
N THR A 87 -14.96 10.77 10.68
CA THR A 87 -15.88 11.76 10.15
C THR A 87 -15.58 11.98 8.67
N ARG A 88 -16.59 11.88 7.81
CA ARG A 88 -16.39 12.02 6.38
C ARG A 88 -16.05 13.47 6.05
N SER A 89 -14.87 13.72 5.49
CA SER A 89 -14.50 15.07 5.06
C SER A 89 -15.41 15.54 3.93
N PRO A 90 -16.11 16.70 4.06
CA PRO A 90 -16.96 17.23 3.00
C PRO A 90 -16.15 17.75 1.80
N GLU A 91 -14.87 18.04 1.99
CA GLU A 91 -13.97 18.60 0.98
C GLU A 91 -13.45 17.54 -0.01
N VAL A 92 -13.52 16.25 0.36
CA VAL A 92 -12.96 15.18 -0.46
C VAL A 92 -14.07 14.50 -1.25
N ARG A 93 -14.11 14.69 -2.57
CA ARG A 93 -15.08 14.01 -3.44
C ARG A 93 -14.73 12.54 -3.69
N GLY A 94 -15.77 11.69 -3.72
CA GLY A 94 -15.68 10.25 -3.98
C GLY A 94 -15.86 9.42 -2.71
N ALA A 95 -15.49 8.15 -2.78
CA ALA A 95 -15.42 7.26 -1.63
C ALA A 95 -14.18 6.38 -1.76
N PRO A 96 -13.56 5.95 -0.64
CA PRO A 96 -12.52 4.93 -0.71
C PRO A 96 -13.10 3.64 -1.31
N ALA A 97 -12.23 2.85 -1.93
CA ALA A 97 -12.61 1.53 -2.46
C ALA A 97 -13.30 0.71 -1.36
N GLN A 98 -14.54 0.29 -1.62
CA GLN A 98 -15.26 -0.57 -0.70
C GLN A 98 -14.70 -1.98 -0.85
N LEU A 99 -14.03 -2.47 0.20
CA LEU A 99 -13.68 -3.87 0.30
C LEU A 99 -14.95 -4.60 0.76
N PHE A 100 -15.37 -5.59 -0.04
CA PHE A 100 -16.66 -6.28 0.06
C PHE A 100 -17.09 -6.57 1.51
N ARG A 101 -18.24 -6.02 1.93
CA ARG A 101 -18.93 -6.35 3.18
C ARG A 101 -20.30 -6.95 2.87
N ARG A 102 -20.65 -8.03 3.59
CA ARG A 102 -22.05 -8.46 3.73
C ARG A 102 -22.59 -7.90 5.06
N PRO A 103 -23.84 -7.40 5.11
CA PRO A 103 -24.45 -6.96 6.36
C PRO A 103 -24.36 -8.03 7.46
N GLY A 104 -24.01 -7.64 8.69
CA GLY A 104 -23.93 -8.53 9.85
C GLY A 104 -22.60 -9.29 10.04
N GLN A 105 -21.60 -9.13 9.17
CA GLN A 105 -20.27 -9.72 9.35
C GLN A 105 -19.27 -8.73 9.97
N ALA A 106 -18.32 -9.27 10.74
CA ALA A 106 -17.16 -8.53 11.23
C ALA A 106 -16.34 -7.97 10.06
N VAL A 107 -15.80 -6.76 10.23
CA VAL A 107 -14.99 -6.13 9.17
C VAL A 107 -13.57 -6.66 9.22
N GLU A 108 -13.33 -7.68 8.41
CA GLU A 108 -12.02 -8.31 8.26
C GLU A 108 -11.07 -7.53 7.34
N SER A 109 -11.62 -6.78 6.37
CA SER A 109 -10.86 -5.91 5.47
C SER A 109 -11.50 -4.53 5.36
N SER A 110 -10.70 -3.47 5.44
CA SER A 110 -11.17 -2.09 5.31
C SER A 110 -10.12 -1.19 4.67
N SER A 111 -10.59 -0.15 3.99
CA SER A 111 -9.79 0.91 3.39
C SER A 111 -10.47 2.24 3.72
N ILE A 112 -9.79 3.08 4.50
CA ILE A 112 -10.30 4.37 4.97
C ILE A 112 -9.28 5.44 4.60
N TRP A 113 -9.73 6.55 4.00
CA TRP A 113 -8.84 7.69 3.79
C TRP A 113 -8.48 8.29 5.14
N VAL A 114 -7.21 8.60 5.36
CA VAL A 114 -6.76 9.19 6.63
C VAL A 114 -7.47 10.53 6.88
N ALA A 115 -7.79 11.28 5.82
CA ALA A 115 -8.56 12.53 5.92
C ALA A 115 -9.98 12.35 6.49
N ASP A 116 -10.52 11.13 6.53
CA ASP A 116 -11.79 10.82 7.18
C ASP A 116 -11.61 10.45 8.68
N SER A 117 -10.41 10.62 9.22
CA SER A 117 -10.10 10.50 10.64
C SER A 117 -9.16 11.64 11.04
N PRO A 118 -9.70 12.80 11.49
CA PRO A 118 -8.89 13.96 11.89
C PRO A 118 -7.83 13.61 12.93
N ARG A 119 -8.18 12.72 13.86
CA ARG A 119 -7.26 12.19 14.86
C ARG A 119 -6.08 11.46 14.23
N MET A 120 -6.33 10.47 13.36
CA MET A 120 -5.26 9.74 12.68
C MET A 120 -4.43 10.65 11.76
N ALA A 121 -5.06 11.64 11.14
CA ALA A 121 -4.35 12.61 10.31
C ALA A 121 -3.31 13.38 11.13
N CYS A 122 -3.70 13.92 12.29
CA CYS A 122 -2.79 14.61 13.20
C CYS A 122 -1.68 13.68 13.72
N GLU A 123 -2.04 12.47 14.17
CA GLU A 123 -1.08 11.51 14.73
C GLU A 123 -0.05 11.05 13.68
N LEU A 124 -0.48 10.79 12.44
CA LEU A 124 0.43 10.41 11.35
C LEU A 124 1.29 11.57 10.86
N LEU A 125 0.77 12.80 10.78
CA LEU A 125 1.58 13.98 10.45
C LEU A 125 2.69 14.18 11.50
N ALA A 126 2.34 14.11 12.78
CA ALA A 126 3.33 14.19 13.86
C ALA A 126 4.33 13.03 13.82
N LEU A 127 3.91 11.82 13.44
CA LEU A 127 4.82 10.68 13.23
C LEU A 127 5.80 10.96 12.08
N TYR A 128 5.33 11.49 10.95
CA TYR A 128 6.20 11.81 9.81
C TYR A 128 7.23 12.87 10.16
N GLU A 129 6.85 13.89 10.93
CA GLU A 129 7.78 14.88 11.47
C GLU A 129 8.84 14.25 12.39
N ARG A 130 8.43 13.39 13.33
CA ARG A 130 9.38 12.68 14.22
C ARG A 130 10.34 11.78 13.45
N LEU A 131 9.89 11.18 12.36
CA LEU A 131 10.72 10.36 11.47
C LEU A 131 11.61 11.19 10.52
N GLY A 132 11.49 12.53 10.53
CA GLY A 132 12.27 13.42 9.65
C GLY A 132 11.91 13.31 8.17
N LEU A 133 10.75 12.72 7.84
CA LEU A 133 10.36 12.47 6.45
C LEU A 133 10.16 13.75 5.63
N PRO A 134 9.58 14.85 6.17
CA PRO A 134 9.42 16.09 5.40
C PRO A 134 10.75 16.62 4.85
N SER A 135 11.78 16.74 5.68
CA SER A 135 13.10 17.24 5.27
C SER A 135 13.83 16.27 4.33
N LEU A 136 13.70 14.96 4.57
CA LEU A 136 14.26 13.95 3.68
C LEU A 136 13.63 14.04 2.28
N LEU A 137 12.30 14.12 2.21
CA LEU A 137 11.57 14.17 0.95
C LEU A 137 11.78 15.52 0.24
N GLU A 138 11.88 16.62 0.98
CA GLU A 138 12.26 17.92 0.41
C GLU A 138 13.63 17.86 -0.25
N THR A 139 14.60 17.20 0.38
CA THR A 139 15.94 17.00 -0.21
C THR A 139 15.87 16.09 -1.44
N TYR A 140 15.08 15.02 -1.39
CA TYR A 140 14.92 14.06 -2.48
C TYR A 140 14.24 14.67 -3.72
N PHE A 141 13.15 15.43 -3.52
CA PHE A 141 12.45 16.10 -4.60
C PHE A 141 13.11 17.43 -4.99
N GLY A 142 13.84 18.09 -4.09
CA GLY A 142 14.29 19.46 -4.29
C GLY A 142 13.18 20.51 -4.06
N GLU A 143 12.05 20.08 -3.49
CA GLU A 143 10.93 20.93 -3.09
C GLU A 143 10.08 20.23 -2.01
N PRO A 144 9.32 20.97 -1.19
CA PRO A 144 8.48 20.36 -0.15
C PRO A 144 7.45 19.36 -0.70
N ALA A 145 7.50 18.12 -0.21
CA ALA A 145 6.56 17.09 -0.60
C ALA A 145 5.12 17.37 -0.11
N ARG A 146 4.13 16.90 -0.88
CA ARG A 146 2.70 16.99 -0.53
C ARG A 146 2.08 15.61 -0.47
N LEU A 147 1.13 15.44 0.46
CA LEU A 147 0.35 14.21 0.58
C LEU A 147 -0.83 14.22 -0.41
N SER A 148 -1.00 13.12 -1.14
CA SER A 148 -2.19 12.90 -1.96
C SER A 148 -3.29 12.28 -1.09
N VAL A 149 -4.32 13.06 -0.77
CA VAL A 149 -5.43 12.66 0.12
C VAL A 149 -6.05 11.32 -0.29
N LYS A 150 -6.27 11.10 -1.59
CA LYS A 150 -6.89 9.87 -2.11
C LYS A 150 -5.98 8.64 -2.07
N LYS A 151 -4.69 8.82 -1.80
CA LYS A 151 -3.68 7.76 -1.65
C LYS A 151 -3.17 7.63 -0.21
N TRP A 152 -3.61 8.51 0.69
CA TRP A 152 -3.28 8.42 2.10
C TRP A 152 -4.34 7.61 2.84
N VAL A 153 -4.03 6.32 3.06
CA VAL A 153 -5.04 5.31 3.40
C VAL A 153 -4.63 4.49 4.62
N LEU A 154 -5.55 4.29 5.55
CA LEU A 154 -5.51 3.26 6.58
C LEU A 154 -6.07 1.96 5.99
N ARG A 155 -5.30 0.88 6.03
CA ARG A 155 -5.66 -0.39 5.43
C ARG A 155 -5.61 -1.52 6.45
N LYS A 156 -6.71 -2.25 6.56
CA LYS A 156 -6.85 -3.53 7.26
C LYS A 156 -7.17 -4.59 6.23
N MET A 157 -6.48 -5.73 6.28
CA MET A 157 -6.72 -6.83 5.35
C MET A 157 -6.88 -8.15 6.11
N ALA A 158 -7.91 -8.91 5.77
CA ALA A 158 -8.10 -10.26 6.23
C ALA A 158 -6.91 -11.15 5.81
N PRO A 159 -6.49 -12.12 6.63
CA PRO A 159 -5.57 -13.17 6.22
C PRO A 159 -6.19 -13.96 5.06
N LYS A 160 -5.79 -13.64 3.83
CA LYS A 160 -6.27 -14.31 2.62
C LYS A 160 -5.07 -14.59 1.73
N LYS A 161 -4.80 -15.88 1.51
CA LYS A 161 -3.89 -16.29 0.44
C LYS A 161 -4.58 -15.99 -0.90
N ASN A 162 -3.91 -15.27 -1.79
CA ASN A 162 -4.33 -15.02 -3.19
C ASN A 162 -5.36 -13.89 -3.43
N GLY A 163 -5.43 -12.87 -2.57
CA GLY A 163 -6.16 -11.64 -2.91
C GLY A 163 -5.43 -10.86 -4.00
N ASN A 164 -5.96 -10.84 -5.23
CA ASN A 164 -5.35 -10.10 -6.35
C ASN A 164 -6.09 -8.78 -6.59
N ALA A 165 -5.45 -7.64 -6.31
CA ALA A 165 -5.97 -6.31 -6.64
C ALA A 165 -5.62 -5.86 -8.08
N GLY A 166 -4.96 -6.73 -8.85
CA GLY A 166 -4.38 -6.45 -10.16
C GLY A 166 -3.02 -5.75 -10.05
N TRP A 167 -2.15 -6.00 -11.03
CA TRP A 167 -0.91 -5.25 -11.20
C TRP A 167 -1.26 -3.81 -11.62
N HIS A 168 -0.64 -2.81 -11.00
CA HIS A 168 -0.94 -1.41 -11.30
C HIS A 168 0.26 -0.50 -11.00
N GLN A 169 0.19 0.73 -11.51
CA GLN A 169 1.24 1.74 -11.40
C GLN A 169 0.64 3.01 -10.81
N ASP A 170 0.87 3.24 -9.53
CA ASP A 170 0.20 4.32 -8.79
C ASP A 170 0.49 5.72 -9.34
N GLY A 171 1.71 6.00 -9.79
CA GLY A 171 2.05 7.32 -10.33
C GLY A 171 1.39 7.65 -11.68
N ARG A 172 0.81 6.66 -12.39
CA ARG A 172 0.34 6.83 -13.78
C ARG A 172 -0.61 8.00 -13.97
N PHE A 173 -1.54 8.21 -13.04
CA PHE A 173 -2.62 9.19 -13.17
C PHE A 173 -2.19 10.63 -12.85
N LEU A 174 -0.98 10.83 -12.32
CA LEU A 174 -0.49 12.15 -11.92
C LEU A 174 0.09 12.96 -13.10
N GLY A 175 0.38 12.30 -14.23
CA GLY A 175 1.03 12.90 -15.39
C GLY A 175 2.55 12.81 -15.33
N GLU A 176 3.21 13.16 -16.45
CA GLU A 176 4.65 12.91 -16.66
C GLU A 176 5.57 13.87 -15.89
N HIS A 177 5.03 14.98 -15.39
CA HIS A 177 5.81 16.02 -14.72
C HIS A 177 5.71 15.99 -13.20
N ILE A 178 4.98 15.03 -12.64
CA ILE A 178 4.86 14.86 -11.19
C ILE A 178 5.76 13.70 -10.76
N ARG A 179 6.72 14.01 -9.88
CA ARG A 179 7.47 12.99 -9.16
C ARG A 179 6.71 12.62 -7.90
N SER A 180 6.60 11.33 -7.63
CA SER A 180 5.90 10.81 -6.46
C SER A 180 6.65 9.61 -5.90
N VAL A 181 6.58 9.43 -4.59
CA VAL A 181 7.00 8.21 -3.90
C VAL A 181 5.85 7.72 -3.03
N ASN A 182 5.63 6.40 -3.01
CA ASN A 182 4.70 5.79 -2.09
C ASN A 182 5.46 5.39 -0.81
N LEU A 183 4.87 5.67 0.35
CA LEU A 183 5.34 5.15 1.64
C LEU A 183 4.34 4.12 2.14
N TRP A 184 4.82 2.90 2.38
CA TRP A 184 4.03 1.85 3.01
C TRP A 184 4.63 1.51 4.38
N LEU A 185 3.79 1.60 5.41
CA LEU A 185 4.16 1.24 6.79
C LEU A 185 3.47 -0.08 7.12
N ALA A 186 4.26 -1.16 7.21
CA ALA A 186 3.76 -2.44 7.69
C ALA A 186 3.56 -2.37 9.22
N LEU A 187 2.33 -2.63 9.68
CA LEU A 187 1.95 -2.59 11.10
C LEU A 187 1.77 -3.99 11.72
N SER A 188 1.94 -5.02 10.91
CA SER A 188 1.93 -6.44 11.28
C SER A 188 2.75 -7.22 10.25
N ASP A 189 3.18 -8.43 10.60
CA ASP A 189 3.83 -9.32 9.64
C ASP A 189 2.92 -9.58 8.43
N CYS A 190 3.47 -9.44 7.23
CA CYS A 190 2.76 -9.55 5.96
C CYS A 190 3.75 -9.88 4.83
N GLY A 191 3.27 -10.45 3.73
CA GLY A 191 4.12 -10.82 2.60
C GLY A 191 4.85 -12.15 2.82
N GLY A 192 5.60 -12.58 1.80
CA GLY A 192 6.34 -13.86 1.80
C GLY A 192 5.55 -15.04 2.40
N GLY A 193 6.08 -15.62 3.48
CA GLY A 193 5.48 -16.74 4.21
C GLY A 193 4.43 -16.37 5.26
N ALA A 194 4.16 -15.09 5.50
CA ALA A 194 3.23 -14.64 6.53
C ALA A 194 1.77 -15.01 6.18
N PRO A 195 0.88 -15.16 7.19
CA PRO A 195 -0.53 -15.43 6.94
C PRO A 195 -1.27 -14.23 6.33
N ALA A 196 -0.81 -13.00 6.59
CA ALA A 196 -1.39 -11.79 6.03
C ALA A 196 -0.76 -11.46 4.66
N PRO A 197 -1.57 -11.00 3.68
CA PRO A 197 -1.07 -10.64 2.37
C PRO A 197 -0.15 -9.41 2.45
N GLY A 198 0.97 -9.46 1.72
CA GLY A 198 1.85 -8.32 1.47
C GLY A 198 1.58 -7.71 0.09
N MET A 199 2.62 -7.18 -0.53
CA MET A 199 2.58 -6.64 -1.88
C MET A 199 3.64 -7.30 -2.75
N ASP A 200 3.24 -7.70 -3.95
CA ASP A 200 4.17 -8.18 -4.98
C ASP A 200 4.70 -6.97 -5.75
N LEU A 201 6.01 -6.90 -5.91
CA LEU A 201 6.69 -5.81 -6.61
C LEU A 201 7.50 -6.38 -7.76
N LEU A 202 7.27 -5.87 -8.97
CA LEU A 202 8.23 -6.03 -10.06
C LEU A 202 9.39 -5.08 -9.81
N VAL A 203 10.57 -5.63 -9.53
CA VAL A 203 11.74 -4.86 -9.09
C VAL A 203 12.47 -4.33 -10.32
N ASP A 204 12.08 -3.13 -10.75
CA ASP A 204 12.59 -2.47 -11.96
C ASP A 204 12.84 -0.97 -11.71
N GLY A 205 14.06 -0.52 -12.02
CA GLY A 205 14.50 0.87 -11.95
C GLY A 205 14.31 1.69 -13.23
N ARG A 206 13.85 1.08 -14.34
CA ARG A 206 13.72 1.75 -15.66
C ARG A 206 12.71 2.90 -15.67
N ARG A 207 11.79 2.94 -14.70
CA ARG A 207 10.75 3.98 -14.54
C ARG A 207 9.88 4.16 -15.79
N GLU A 208 9.72 3.10 -16.59
CA GLU A 208 8.80 3.08 -17.72
C GLU A 208 7.35 2.97 -17.21
N ILE A 209 6.47 3.79 -17.75
CA ILE A 209 5.04 3.69 -17.49
C ILE A 209 4.41 2.78 -18.56
N HIS A 210 4.01 1.58 -18.15
CA HIS A 210 3.46 0.59 -19.09
C HIS A 210 1.97 0.84 -19.41
N PRO A 211 1.51 0.41 -20.61
CA PRO A 211 0.10 0.40 -20.98
C PRO A 211 -0.79 -0.36 -19.99
N THR A 212 -2.03 0.11 -19.84
CA THR A 212 -3.07 -0.47 -18.98
C THR A 212 -4.29 -0.87 -19.80
N GLY A 213 -5.14 -1.75 -19.26
CA GLY A 213 -6.35 -2.22 -19.95
C GLY A 213 -6.10 -3.17 -21.12
N THR A 214 -4.86 -3.61 -21.32
CA THR A 214 -4.42 -4.56 -22.35
C THR A 214 -3.85 -5.83 -21.69
N ASP A 215 -3.43 -6.82 -22.48
CA ASP A 215 -2.61 -7.96 -22.00
C ASP A 215 -3.28 -8.78 -20.87
N GLY A 216 -4.60 -8.94 -20.96
CA GLY A 216 -5.40 -9.68 -19.97
C GLY A 216 -5.79 -8.88 -18.71
N ALA A 217 -5.60 -7.56 -18.71
CA ALA A 217 -6.00 -6.69 -17.61
C ALA A 217 -7.50 -6.82 -17.27
N TRP A 218 -7.82 -6.93 -15.98
CA TRP A 218 -9.21 -6.99 -15.49
C TRP A 218 -9.86 -5.60 -15.44
N PHE A 219 -9.05 -4.56 -15.30
CA PHE A 219 -9.50 -3.17 -15.31
C PHE A 219 -8.67 -2.34 -16.29
N ASP A 220 -9.28 -1.31 -16.86
CA ASP A 220 -8.64 -0.36 -17.78
C ASP A 220 -7.42 0.37 -17.17
N TRP A 221 -7.37 0.48 -15.85
CA TRP A 221 -6.27 1.09 -15.09
C TRP A 221 -5.21 0.09 -14.60
N THR A 222 -5.41 -1.21 -14.80
CA THR A 222 -4.41 -2.24 -14.42
C THR A 222 -3.48 -2.60 -15.57
N VAL A 223 -2.25 -2.99 -15.23
CA VAL A 223 -1.31 -3.62 -16.16
C VAL A 223 -1.69 -5.10 -16.28
N GLY A 224 -1.80 -5.60 -17.50
CA GLY A 224 -2.21 -6.97 -17.75
C GLY A 224 -1.17 -8.00 -17.26
N PRO A 225 -1.62 -9.14 -16.70
CA PRO A 225 -0.72 -10.17 -16.18
C PRO A 225 0.23 -10.74 -17.25
N GLU A 226 -0.17 -10.80 -18.52
CA GLU A 226 0.70 -11.27 -19.60
C GLU A 226 1.87 -10.32 -19.83
N ARG A 227 1.64 -9.00 -19.69
CA ARG A 227 2.71 -8.00 -19.78
C ARG A 227 3.67 -8.13 -18.61
N VAL A 228 3.15 -8.28 -17.39
CA VAL A 228 3.99 -8.48 -16.21
C VAL A 228 4.81 -9.75 -16.34
N ALA A 229 4.25 -10.84 -16.85
CA ALA A 229 5.00 -12.07 -17.09
C ALA A 229 6.18 -11.88 -18.05
N ARG A 230 6.03 -11.04 -19.09
CA ARG A 230 7.15 -10.68 -19.99
C ARG A 230 8.18 -9.81 -19.29
N LEU A 231 7.75 -8.81 -18.52
CA LEU A 231 8.69 -7.98 -17.75
C LEU A 231 9.46 -8.82 -16.71
N ALA A 232 8.79 -9.82 -16.13
CA ALA A 232 9.36 -10.73 -15.14
C ALA A 232 10.51 -11.60 -15.68
N THR A 233 10.69 -11.68 -17.02
CA THR A 233 11.86 -12.35 -17.59
C THR A 233 13.13 -11.52 -17.52
N GLU A 234 13.01 -10.21 -17.26
CA GLU A 234 14.12 -9.26 -17.20
C GLU A 234 14.29 -8.63 -15.82
N ALA A 235 13.21 -8.53 -15.04
CA ALA A 235 13.18 -7.94 -13.71
C ALA A 235 12.46 -8.89 -12.74
N PRO A 236 13.05 -9.24 -11.59
CA PRO A 236 12.43 -10.21 -10.69
C PRO A 236 11.17 -9.64 -10.02
N ILE A 237 10.23 -10.52 -9.67
CA ILE A 237 9.13 -10.20 -8.75
C ILE A 237 9.59 -10.51 -7.33
N SER A 238 9.46 -9.55 -6.43
CA SER A 238 9.76 -9.70 -5.00
C SER A 238 8.48 -9.62 -4.16
N GLN A 239 8.43 -10.43 -3.10
CA GLN A 239 7.37 -10.45 -2.09
C GLN A 239 8.01 -10.17 -0.71
N PRO A 240 8.35 -8.91 -0.41
CA PRO A 240 9.14 -8.54 0.78
C PRO A 240 8.41 -8.73 2.11
#